data_AF-A0A2A2JEE1-F1
#
_entry.id   AF-A0A2A2JEE1-F1
#
_cell.length_a   1.000
_cell.length_b   1.000
_cell.length_c   1.000
_cell.angle_alpha   90.00
_cell.angle_beta   90.00
_cell.angle_gamma   90.00
#
_symmetry.space_group_name_H-M   'P 1'
#
loop_
_entity.id
_entity.type
_entity.pdbx_description
1 polymer ?
#
loop_
_entity_poly.entity_id
_entity_poly.type
_entity_poly.pdbx_seq_one_letter_code
_entity_poly.pdbx_strand_id
1 'polypeptide(L)'
;MAIIHEKCRATDIPYLRSTVYRLFVPADKVSWNVPWPEYAPPDHTDKNLKGRPYADPEDPKSIKFNQIDGKINRKSHNGTYEIDKDGRPLNPQGRTGFMGRGVLGRWGPNHAADPLVTRVKNGTLQFVAIKRGDTGNWALPGGMVDAGEEISETVKREFREEAMDGVVDHAKVEELWRHGKTIYK
;
A
#
# COMPACT_ATOMS: atom_id res chain seq x y z
N MET A 1 -2.45 -4.12 -24.10
CA MET A 1 -3.20 -4.93 -23.12
C MET A 1 -3.11 -4.22 -21.78
N ALA A 2 -4.21 -4.06 -21.05
CA ALA A 2 -4.14 -3.57 -19.68
C ALA A 2 -3.34 -4.56 -18.83
N ILE A 3 -2.39 -4.08 -18.03
CA ILE A 3 -1.61 -4.94 -17.13
C ILE A 3 -2.57 -5.40 -16.03
N ILE A 4 -2.86 -6.70 -15.99
CA ILE A 4 -3.73 -7.30 -14.99
C ILE A 4 -2.88 -7.62 -13.75
N HIS A 5 -3.35 -7.22 -12.57
CA HIS A 5 -2.64 -7.53 -11.33
C HIS A 5 -2.61 -9.04 -11.05
N GLU A 6 -1.42 -9.63 -10.91
CA GLU A 6 -1.25 -11.07 -10.67
C GLU A 6 -1.11 -11.40 -9.19
N LYS A 7 -0.18 -10.74 -8.48
CA LYS A 7 0.08 -10.98 -7.05
C LYS A 7 -1.16 -10.83 -6.18
N CYS A 8 -2.04 -9.89 -6.51
CA CYS A 8 -3.29 -9.67 -5.78
C CYS A 8 -4.38 -10.73 -6.04
N ARG A 9 -4.14 -11.72 -6.91
CA ARG A 9 -5.08 -12.82 -7.24
C ARG A 9 -4.49 -14.21 -7.00
N ALA A 10 -3.35 -14.32 -6.31
CA ALA A 10 -2.74 -15.61 -5.99
C ALA A 10 -3.72 -16.50 -5.19
N THR A 11 -3.99 -17.71 -5.70
CA THR A 11 -4.91 -18.69 -5.09
C THR A 11 -4.20 -19.94 -4.58
N ASP A 12 -2.92 -20.08 -4.85
CA ASP A 12 -2.03 -21.16 -4.44
C ASP A 12 -1.50 -20.98 -3.00
N ILE A 13 -1.67 -19.78 -2.44
CA ILE A 13 -1.29 -19.44 -1.07
C ILE A 13 -2.46 -18.75 -0.34
N PRO A 14 -2.58 -18.91 0.98
CA PRO A 14 -3.57 -18.15 1.74
C PRO A 14 -3.18 -16.67 1.78
N TYR A 15 -4.18 -15.81 2.00
CA TYR A 15 -3.95 -14.40 2.26
C TYR A 15 -3.04 -14.24 3.47
N LEU A 16 -2.12 -13.27 3.39
CA LEU A 16 -1.07 -13.03 4.38
C LEU A 16 -1.58 -13.11 5.83
N ARG A 17 -0.88 -13.93 6.65
CA ARG A 17 -1.17 -14.15 8.09
C ARG A 17 -2.57 -14.74 8.38
N SER A 18 -3.17 -15.41 7.41
CA SER A 18 -4.48 -16.04 7.54
C SER A 18 -4.48 -17.46 7.00
N THR A 19 -5.62 -18.15 7.14
CA THR A 19 -5.93 -19.42 6.47
C THR A 19 -6.93 -19.24 5.30
N VAL A 20 -7.24 -17.98 4.94
CA VAL A 20 -8.28 -17.65 3.95
C VAL A 20 -7.67 -17.61 2.56
N TYR A 21 -8.22 -18.38 1.63
CA TYR A 21 -7.80 -18.37 0.22
C TYR A 21 -8.67 -17.43 -0.60
N ARG A 22 -8.07 -16.79 -1.61
CA ARG A 22 -8.82 -15.96 -2.56
C ARG A 22 -9.70 -16.85 -3.44
N LEU A 23 -10.88 -16.35 -3.82
CA LEU A 23 -11.66 -16.89 -4.93
C LEU A 23 -10.85 -16.72 -6.22
N PHE A 24 -10.77 -17.76 -7.05
CA PHE A 24 -10.15 -17.64 -8.37
C PHE A 24 -10.91 -16.64 -9.25
N VAL A 25 -10.20 -15.66 -9.81
CA VAL A 25 -10.76 -14.65 -10.72
C VAL A 25 -10.17 -14.87 -12.11
N PRO A 26 -10.96 -15.38 -13.08
CA PRO A 26 -10.56 -15.47 -14.48
C PRO A 26 -10.11 -14.12 -15.04
N ALA A 27 -9.14 -14.12 -15.96
CA ALA A 27 -8.54 -12.89 -16.50
C ALA A 27 -9.58 -11.96 -17.15
N ASP A 28 -10.57 -12.52 -17.84
CA ASP A 28 -11.70 -11.82 -18.46
C ASP A 28 -12.75 -11.31 -17.46
N LYS A 29 -12.68 -11.76 -16.20
CA LYS A 29 -13.58 -11.34 -15.11
C LYS A 29 -12.94 -10.37 -14.12
N VAL A 30 -11.70 -9.93 -14.36
CA VAL A 30 -11.01 -8.98 -13.45
C VAL A 30 -11.69 -7.61 -13.45
N SER A 31 -12.08 -7.07 -14.61
CA SER A 31 -12.71 -5.75 -14.67
C SER A 31 -14.08 -5.75 -14.00
N TRP A 32 -14.33 -4.77 -13.12
CA TRP A 32 -15.63 -4.57 -12.48
C TRP A 32 -16.78 -4.37 -13.49
N ASN A 33 -16.47 -3.81 -14.66
CA ASN A 33 -17.43 -3.59 -15.75
C ASN A 33 -17.96 -4.88 -16.38
N VAL A 34 -17.29 -6.01 -16.16
CA VAL A 34 -17.78 -7.31 -16.60
C VAL A 34 -18.74 -7.84 -15.55
N PRO A 35 -20.02 -8.08 -15.89
CA PRO A 35 -20.97 -8.66 -14.97
C PRO A 35 -20.51 -10.05 -14.51
N TRP A 36 -20.64 -10.28 -13.20
CA TRP A 36 -20.39 -11.57 -12.58
C TRP A 36 -21.24 -11.71 -11.31
N PRO A 37 -22.55 -11.99 -11.44
CA PRO A 37 -23.47 -12.06 -10.31
C PRO A 37 -23.08 -13.11 -9.25
N GLU A 38 -22.40 -14.17 -9.67
CA GLU A 38 -21.94 -15.26 -8.80
C GLU A 38 -20.62 -14.94 -8.07
N TYR A 39 -20.05 -13.75 -8.28
CA TYR A 39 -18.81 -13.33 -7.62
C TYR A 39 -19.03 -13.15 -6.10
N ALA A 40 -18.68 -14.19 -5.34
CA ALA A 40 -18.81 -14.25 -3.90
C ALA A 40 -17.45 -14.60 -3.23
N PRO A 41 -16.48 -13.68 -3.25
CA PRO A 41 -15.20 -13.90 -2.59
C PRO A 41 -15.35 -13.95 -1.06
N PRO A 42 -14.42 -14.57 -0.32
CA PRO A 42 -14.44 -14.51 1.13
C PRO A 42 -14.21 -13.08 1.64
N ASP A 43 -14.95 -12.72 2.68
CA ASP A 43 -14.82 -11.46 3.42
C ASP A 43 -13.93 -11.67 4.65
N HIS A 44 -12.75 -11.03 4.65
CA HIS A 44 -11.81 -11.18 5.76
C HIS A 44 -11.11 -9.87 6.09
N THR A 45 -11.09 -9.56 7.39
CA THR A 45 -10.31 -8.49 8.01
C THR A 45 -9.61 -9.08 9.22
N ASP A 46 -8.30 -8.84 9.36
CA ASP A 46 -7.47 -9.38 10.44
C ASP A 46 -7.95 -8.80 11.79
N LYS A 47 -8.20 -9.68 12.75
CA LYS A 47 -8.67 -9.32 14.10
C LYS A 47 -7.69 -8.42 14.85
N ASN A 48 -6.40 -8.47 14.51
CA ASN A 48 -5.35 -7.65 15.12
C ASN A 48 -5.48 -6.15 14.79
N LEU A 49 -6.31 -5.79 13.80
CA LEU A 49 -6.61 -4.40 13.45
C LEU A 49 -7.55 -3.74 14.46
N LYS A 50 -8.35 -4.52 15.20
CA LYS A 50 -9.34 -3.98 16.14
C LYS A 50 -8.65 -3.14 17.22
N GLY A 51 -9.07 -1.87 17.31
CA GLY A 51 -8.55 -0.91 18.30
C GLY A 51 -7.18 -0.32 17.97
N ARG A 52 -6.60 -0.61 16.80
CA ARG A 52 -5.33 0.01 16.38
C ARG A 52 -5.57 1.46 15.94
N PRO A 53 -4.73 2.42 16.35
CA PRO A 53 -4.90 3.83 15.99
C PRO A 53 -4.76 4.09 14.48
N TYR A 54 -4.04 3.21 13.78
CA TYR A 54 -3.86 3.27 12.33
C TYR A 54 -4.96 2.54 11.53
N ALA A 55 -5.90 1.86 12.19
CA ALA A 55 -6.93 1.09 11.52
C ALA A 55 -8.26 1.86 11.49
N ASP A 56 -8.97 1.74 10.38
CA ASP A 56 -10.33 2.28 10.26
C ASP A 56 -11.35 1.42 11.04
N PRO A 57 -12.55 1.94 11.33
CA PRO A 57 -13.67 1.14 11.78
C PRO A 57 -14.03 0.01 10.79
N GLU A 58 -14.69 -1.05 11.29
CA GLU A 58 -15.22 -2.12 10.43
C GLU A 58 -16.33 -1.62 9.49
N ASP A 59 -17.22 -0.75 9.97
CA ASP A 59 -18.22 -0.09 9.14
C ASP A 59 -17.61 1.17 8.47
N PRO A 60 -17.47 1.19 7.13
CA PRO A 60 -16.86 2.31 6.42
C PRO A 60 -17.83 3.49 6.20
N LYS A 61 -19.11 3.43 6.58
CA LYS A 61 -20.10 4.44 6.19
C LYS A 61 -19.79 5.88 6.62
N SER A 62 -19.04 6.06 7.70
CA SER A 62 -18.63 7.40 8.16
C SER A 62 -17.40 7.95 7.42
N ILE A 63 -16.75 7.12 6.60
CA ILE A 63 -15.50 7.44 5.92
C ILE A 63 -15.75 8.28 4.67
N LYS A 64 -14.97 9.35 4.54
CA LYS A 64 -15.01 10.26 3.39
C LYS A 64 -14.00 9.84 2.32
N PHE A 65 -14.40 8.92 1.44
CA PHE A 65 -13.56 8.42 0.35
C PHE A 65 -13.25 9.46 -0.73
N ASN A 66 -12.20 9.20 -1.53
CA ASN A 66 -11.74 10.03 -2.65
C ASN A 66 -11.37 11.49 -2.28
N GLN A 67 -11.09 11.76 -1.00
CA GLN A 67 -10.66 13.07 -0.50
C GLN A 67 -9.71 12.95 0.69
N ILE A 68 -9.28 14.08 1.25
CA ILE A 68 -8.61 14.11 2.54
C ILE A 68 -9.69 14.05 3.63
N ASP A 69 -9.62 13.04 4.49
CA ASP A 69 -10.56 12.79 5.58
C ASP A 69 -9.85 13.00 6.92
N GLY A 70 -9.93 14.24 7.44
CA GLY A 70 -9.15 14.66 8.59
C GLY A 70 -7.65 14.58 8.30
N LYS A 71 -6.95 13.66 8.97
CA LYS A 71 -5.51 13.41 8.78
C LYS A 71 -5.22 12.31 7.75
N ILE A 72 -6.24 11.64 7.23
CA ILE A 72 -6.06 10.48 6.36
C ILE A 72 -6.26 10.89 4.91
N ASN A 73 -5.22 10.75 4.09
CA ASN A 73 -5.38 10.88 2.65
C ASN A 73 -6.06 9.62 2.10
N ARG A 74 -7.29 9.76 1.61
CA ARG A 74 -8.05 8.67 0.99
C ARG A 74 -8.10 8.80 -0.52
N LYS A 75 -7.35 9.71 -1.14
CA LYS A 75 -7.26 9.82 -2.60
C LYS A 75 -6.27 8.79 -3.14
N SER A 76 -6.66 8.04 -4.16
CA SER A 76 -5.71 7.19 -4.87
C SER A 76 -4.88 8.03 -5.86
N HIS A 77 -3.61 7.65 -6.06
CA HIS A 77 -2.77 8.23 -7.11
C HIS A 77 -3.20 7.76 -8.51
N ASN A 78 -4.00 6.69 -8.60
CA ASN A 78 -4.54 6.16 -9.85
C ASN A 78 -5.94 6.72 -10.19
N GLY A 79 -6.33 7.84 -9.59
CA GLY A 79 -7.63 8.48 -9.83
C GLY A 79 -8.72 8.06 -8.85
N THR A 80 -9.96 8.46 -9.13
CA THR A 80 -11.13 8.16 -8.30
C THR A 80 -11.47 6.68 -8.36
N TYR A 81 -11.77 6.08 -7.21
CA TYR A 81 -12.27 4.71 -7.12
C TYR A 81 -13.75 4.68 -6.74
N GLU A 82 -14.45 3.66 -7.20
CA GLU A 82 -15.87 3.46 -6.94
C GLU A 82 -16.12 2.93 -5.53
N ILE A 83 -17.31 3.22 -5.00
CA ILE A 83 -17.80 2.72 -3.72
C ILE A 83 -18.97 1.79 -4.02
N ASP A 84 -18.95 0.58 -3.47
CA ASP A 84 -20.02 -0.38 -3.64
C ASP A 84 -21.28 -0.02 -2.81
N LYS A 85 -22.33 -0.83 -3.00
CA LYS A 85 -23.61 -0.66 -2.30
C LYS A 85 -23.52 -0.77 -0.78
N ASP A 86 -22.48 -1.42 -0.25
CA ASP A 86 -22.25 -1.62 1.18
C ASP A 86 -21.33 -0.52 1.76
N GLY A 87 -20.98 0.49 0.95
CA GLY A 87 -20.16 1.62 1.34
C GLY A 87 -18.66 1.33 1.32
N ARG A 88 -18.23 0.22 0.69
CA ARG A 88 -16.81 -0.20 0.65
C ARG A 88 -16.15 0.21 -0.67
N PRO A 89 -14.88 0.62 -0.65
CA PRO A 89 -14.17 0.99 -1.86
C PRO A 89 -13.81 -0.23 -2.71
N LEU A 90 -14.05 -0.14 -4.01
CA LEU A 90 -13.61 -1.12 -4.99
C LEU A 90 -12.17 -0.83 -5.41
N ASN A 91 -11.37 -1.89 -5.56
CA ASN A 91 -10.01 -1.76 -6.06
C ASN A 91 -10.05 -1.22 -7.51
N PRO A 92 -9.40 -0.08 -7.82
CA PRO A 92 -9.44 0.52 -9.15
C PRO A 92 -8.83 -0.38 -10.24
N GLN A 93 -8.04 -1.38 -9.87
CA GLN A 93 -7.43 -2.34 -10.81
C GLN A 93 -8.29 -3.59 -11.06
N GLY A 94 -9.42 -3.76 -10.37
CA GLY A 94 -10.36 -4.86 -10.58
C GLY A 94 -10.52 -5.84 -9.41
N ARG A 95 -11.24 -6.93 -9.69
CA ARG A 95 -11.55 -8.01 -8.74
C ARG A 95 -10.29 -8.75 -8.32
N THR A 96 -10.15 -8.94 -7.01
CA THR A 96 -8.99 -9.64 -6.40
C THR A 96 -9.32 -11.03 -5.86
N GLY A 97 -10.60 -11.45 -5.92
CA GLY A 97 -11.05 -12.69 -5.30
C GLY A 97 -11.14 -12.62 -3.77
N PHE A 98 -11.18 -11.41 -3.21
CA PHE A 98 -11.14 -11.19 -1.77
C PHE A 98 -11.90 -9.91 -1.39
N MET A 99 -12.60 -9.94 -0.27
CA MET A 99 -13.29 -8.81 0.35
C MET A 99 -12.76 -8.54 1.75
N GLY A 100 -13.10 -7.37 2.30
CA GLY A 100 -12.55 -6.89 3.55
C GLY A 100 -11.17 -6.26 3.36
N ARG A 101 -10.52 -5.92 4.48
CA ARG A 101 -9.22 -5.24 4.44
C ARG A 101 -8.03 -6.19 4.53
N GLY A 102 -8.26 -7.45 4.88
CA GLY A 102 -7.19 -8.37 5.26
C GLY A 102 -6.34 -7.76 6.37
N VAL A 103 -5.03 -7.60 6.13
CA VAL A 103 -4.11 -7.00 7.12
C VAL A 103 -3.96 -5.48 7.00
N LEU A 104 -4.64 -4.84 6.04
CA LEU A 104 -4.52 -3.40 5.80
C LEU A 104 -5.35 -2.60 6.81
N GLY A 105 -4.78 -1.53 7.36
CA GLY A 105 -5.48 -0.70 8.34
C GLY A 105 -6.66 0.07 7.73
N ARG A 106 -6.49 0.59 6.50
CA ARG A 106 -7.44 1.52 5.89
C ARG A 106 -8.34 0.83 4.86
N TRP A 107 -9.59 1.29 4.79
CA TRP A 107 -10.43 1.04 3.62
C TRP A 107 -9.93 1.87 2.44
N GLY A 108 -9.75 1.23 1.28
CA GLY A 108 -9.27 1.89 0.06
C GLY A 108 -7.74 1.98 0.00
N PRO A 109 -7.16 3.10 -0.47
CA PRO A 109 -5.71 3.23 -0.59
C PRO A 109 -5.03 3.21 0.79
N ASN A 110 -3.94 2.44 0.89
CA ASN A 110 -3.03 2.43 2.04
C ASN A 110 -1.68 2.94 1.54
N HIS A 111 -1.36 4.20 1.82
CA HIS A 111 -0.19 4.87 1.25
C HIS A 111 1.11 4.41 1.93
N ALA A 112 2.13 4.21 1.11
CA ALA A 112 3.51 3.94 1.52
C ALA A 112 4.45 4.86 0.73
N ALA A 113 5.66 5.05 1.23
CA ALA A 113 6.69 5.82 0.55
C ALA A 113 8.02 5.05 0.54
N ASP A 114 8.61 4.94 -0.65
CA ASP A 114 9.87 4.24 -0.87
C ASP A 114 10.97 5.25 -1.27
N PRO A 115 11.89 5.61 -0.36
CA PRO A 115 13.03 6.45 -0.71
C PRO A 115 14.02 5.69 -1.61
N LEU A 116 14.32 6.27 -2.77
CA LEU A 116 15.37 5.78 -3.68
C LEU A 116 16.57 6.73 -3.64
N VAL A 117 17.58 6.38 -2.86
CA VAL A 117 18.86 7.11 -2.81
C VAL A 117 19.86 6.42 -3.71
N THR A 118 20.37 7.14 -4.71
CA THR A 118 21.31 6.60 -5.69
C THR A 118 22.62 7.36 -5.72
N ARG A 119 23.70 6.69 -6.12
CA ARG A 119 24.97 7.32 -6.53
C ARG A 119 25.58 6.59 -7.70
N VAL A 120 26.46 7.26 -8.45
CA VAL A 120 27.32 6.60 -9.45
C VAL A 120 28.72 6.46 -8.86
N LYS A 121 29.25 5.24 -8.82
CA LYS A 121 30.62 4.95 -8.38
C LYS A 121 31.30 4.10 -9.44
N ASN A 122 32.44 4.57 -9.97
CA ASN A 122 33.21 3.89 -11.03
C ASN A 122 32.33 3.51 -12.25
N GLY A 123 31.49 4.43 -12.71
CA GLY A 123 30.57 4.20 -13.83
C GLY A 123 29.37 3.29 -13.52
N THR A 124 29.24 2.78 -12.30
CA THR A 124 28.15 1.88 -11.89
C THR A 124 27.13 2.62 -11.03
N LEU A 125 25.85 2.51 -11.38
CA LEU A 125 24.74 3.00 -10.55
C LEU A 125 24.57 2.10 -9.32
N GLN A 126 24.55 2.73 -8.15
CA GLN A 126 24.32 2.08 -6.85
C GLN A 126 23.11 2.74 -6.19
N PHE A 127 22.38 1.98 -5.39
CA PHE A 127 21.32 2.51 -4.55
C PHE A 127 21.37 1.90 -3.15
N VAL A 128 20.72 2.55 -2.18
CA VAL A 128 20.60 2.04 -0.81
C VAL A 128 19.45 1.03 -0.76
N ALA A 129 19.76 -0.17 -0.27
CA ALA A 129 18.79 -1.23 -0.03
C ALA A 129 18.95 -1.77 1.40
N ILE A 130 17.87 -2.31 1.94
CA ILE A 130 17.85 -3.01 3.23
C ILE A 130 17.51 -4.48 3.01
N LYS A 131 17.97 -5.35 3.91
CA LYS A 131 17.56 -6.76 3.93
C LYS A 131 16.54 -6.94 5.05
N ARG A 132 15.30 -7.25 4.67
CA ARG A 132 14.20 -7.36 5.63
C ARG A 132 14.42 -8.52 6.60
N GLY A 133 14.18 -8.29 7.89
CA GLY A 133 14.31 -9.33 8.92
C GLY A 133 13.26 -10.44 8.82
N ASP A 134 12.07 -10.13 8.29
CA ASP A 134 10.94 -11.06 8.23
C ASP A 134 10.99 -12.07 7.07
N THR A 135 11.56 -11.65 5.93
CA THR A 135 11.56 -12.41 4.67
C THR A 135 12.96 -12.70 4.15
N GLY A 136 13.98 -11.98 4.64
CA GLY A 136 15.35 -12.08 4.14
C GLY A 136 15.57 -11.46 2.75
N ASN A 137 14.54 -10.85 2.15
CA ASN A 137 14.62 -10.23 0.83
C ASN A 137 15.23 -8.82 0.90
N TRP A 138 15.94 -8.43 -0.15
CA TRP A 138 16.38 -7.04 -0.35
C TRP A 138 15.21 -6.16 -0.81
N ALA A 139 15.09 -4.97 -0.23
CA ALA A 139 14.03 -4.01 -0.52
C ALA A 139 14.54 -2.56 -0.43
N LEU A 140 13.73 -1.62 -0.91
CA LEU A 140 13.93 -0.20 -0.59
C LEU A 140 13.64 0.05 0.90
N PRO A 141 14.33 1.00 1.55
CA PRO A 141 14.10 1.36 2.95
C PRO A 141 12.85 2.24 3.10
N GLY A 142 11.70 1.70 2.71
CA GLY A 142 10.41 2.38 2.73
C GLY A 142 9.45 1.82 3.77
N GLY A 143 8.35 2.54 3.96
CA GLY A 143 7.31 2.17 4.91
C GLY A 143 6.02 2.96 4.72
N MET A 144 5.12 2.80 5.68
CA MET A 144 3.76 3.33 5.58
C MET A 144 3.74 4.83 5.89
N VAL A 145 2.87 5.57 5.21
CA VAL A 145 2.62 6.98 5.51
C VAL A 145 1.78 7.09 6.78
N ASP A 146 2.27 7.83 7.77
CA ASP A 146 1.55 8.04 9.02
C ASP A 146 0.38 9.04 8.88
N ALA A 147 -0.55 8.97 9.83
CA ALA A 147 -1.73 9.84 9.81
C ALA A 147 -1.34 11.32 9.95
N GLY A 148 -1.56 12.10 8.88
CA GLY A 148 -1.25 13.52 8.81
C GLY A 148 0.20 13.82 8.41
N GLU A 149 0.96 12.78 8.03
CA GLU A 149 2.31 12.92 7.51
C GLU A 149 2.27 13.19 6.00
N GLU A 150 3.07 14.14 5.53
CA GLU A 150 3.29 14.34 4.10
C GLU A 150 4.25 13.26 3.55
N ILE A 151 4.08 12.83 2.30
CA ILE A 151 4.95 11.79 1.69
C ILE A 151 6.44 12.18 1.77
N SER A 152 6.75 13.48 1.65
CA SER A 152 8.13 13.99 1.79
C SER A 152 8.71 13.84 3.19
N GLU A 153 7.87 13.79 4.22
CA GLU A 153 8.29 13.51 5.60
C GLU A 153 8.50 12.01 5.79
N THR A 154 7.57 11.19 5.30
CA THR A 154 7.66 9.71 5.33
C THR A 154 8.97 9.22 4.72
N VAL A 155 9.33 9.66 3.50
CA VAL A 155 10.57 9.20 2.85
C VAL A 155 11.83 9.52 3.65
N LYS A 156 11.85 10.65 4.38
CA LYS A 156 13.01 11.03 5.21
C LYS A 156 13.02 10.26 6.51
N ARG A 157 11.85 10.03 7.12
CA ARG A 157 11.70 9.24 8.34
C ARG A 157 12.11 7.79 8.10
N GLU A 158 11.50 7.13 7.13
CA GLU A 158 11.76 5.73 6.77
C GLU A 158 13.24 5.52 6.42
N PHE A 159 13.83 6.41 5.63
CA PHE A 159 15.26 6.29 5.30
C PHE A 159 16.16 6.37 6.54
N ARG A 160 15.85 7.24 7.51
CA ARG A 160 16.62 7.33 8.75
C ARG A 160 16.47 6.08 9.60
N GLU A 161 15.23 5.62 9.77
CA GLU A 161 14.89 4.49 10.64
C GLU A 161 15.45 3.18 10.08
N GLU A 162 15.31 2.95 8.78
CA GLU A 162 15.64 1.67 8.15
C GLU A 162 17.08 1.58 7.62
N ALA A 163 17.71 2.71 7.25
CA ALA A 163 19.00 2.70 6.56
C ALA A 163 20.15 3.43 7.29
N MET A 164 19.87 4.19 8.36
CA MET A 164 20.91 4.98 9.06
C MET A 164 21.20 4.54 10.50
N ASP A 165 20.58 3.45 10.98
CA ASP A 165 20.88 2.82 12.28
C ASP A 165 20.96 3.82 13.46
N GLY A 166 20.07 4.82 13.47
CA GLY A 166 19.99 5.84 14.53
C GLY A 166 21.07 6.92 14.52
N VAL A 167 22.04 6.91 13.59
CA VAL A 167 23.05 7.98 13.46
C VAL A 167 22.46 9.12 12.63
N VAL A 168 21.77 10.06 13.28
CA VAL A 168 21.03 11.10 12.56
C VAL A 168 21.79 12.42 12.50
N ASP A 169 22.52 12.62 11.41
CA ASP A 169 22.83 13.98 10.95
C ASP A 169 21.61 14.50 10.16
N HIS A 170 20.68 15.11 10.88
CA HIS A 170 19.45 15.67 10.29
C HIS A 170 19.76 16.63 9.14
N ALA A 171 20.83 17.43 9.26
CA ALA A 171 21.21 18.39 8.23
C ALA A 171 21.63 17.68 6.94
N LYS A 172 22.34 16.56 7.02
CA LYS A 172 22.70 15.75 5.83
C LYS A 172 21.50 15.07 5.18
N VAL A 173 20.53 14.61 5.97
CA VAL A 173 19.28 14.06 5.41
C VAL A 173 18.50 15.17 4.71
N GLU A 174 18.39 16.35 5.32
CA GLU A 174 17.76 17.48 4.64
C GLU A 174 18.52 17.88 3.36
N GLU A 175 19.84 17.90 3.39
CA GLU A 175 20.66 18.17 2.21
C GLU A 175 20.48 17.12 1.10
N LEU A 176 20.47 15.82 1.45
CA LEU A 176 20.31 14.75 0.48
C LEU A 176 18.95 14.81 -0.23
N TRP A 177 17.90 15.25 0.47
CA TRP A 177 16.55 15.41 -0.10
C TRP A 177 16.28 16.81 -0.67
N ARG A 178 17.18 17.79 -0.47
CA ARG A 178 17.06 19.14 -1.04
C ARG A 178 16.89 19.14 -2.56
N HIS A 179 17.51 18.16 -3.22
CA HIS A 179 17.41 17.94 -4.67
C HIS A 179 16.60 16.69 -5.04
N GLY A 180 15.88 16.12 -4.07
CA GLY A 180 15.00 14.98 -4.29
C GLY A 180 13.86 15.34 -5.25
N LYS A 181 13.50 14.39 -6.12
CA LYS A 181 12.36 14.52 -7.03
C LYS A 181 11.47 13.29 -6.91
N THR A 182 10.16 13.47 -7.08
CA THR A 182 9.27 12.34 -7.22
C THR A 182 9.44 11.72 -8.60
N ILE A 183 9.75 10.43 -8.64
CA ILE A 183 9.93 9.67 -9.88
C ILE A 183 8.69 8.84 -10.26
N TYR A 184 7.84 8.54 -9.28
CA TYR A 184 6.63 7.74 -9.45
C TYR A 184 5.60 8.09 -8.35
N LYS A 185 4.30 8.07 -8.69
CA LYS A 185 3.16 8.19 -7.78
C LYS A 185 2.07 7.23 -8.21
#